data_AF-A0A6P0Q1E4-F1
#
_entry.id   AF-A0A6P0Q1E4-F1
#
_cell.length_a   1.000
_cell.length_b   1.000
_cell.length_c   1.000
_cell.angle_alpha   90.00
_cell.angle_beta   90.00
_cell.angle_gamma   90.00
#
_symmetry.space_group_name_H-M   'P 1'
#
loop_
_entity.id
_entity.type
_entity.pdbx_description
1 polymer ?
#
loop_
_entity_poly.entity_id
_entity_poly.type
_entity_poly.pdbx_seq_one_letter_code
_entity_poly.pdbx_strand_id
1 'polypeptide(L)' 'MGQIAILEAFSDLPDARRGQGRRHSMALCLAIFTLAVAAGNKGFLAIADWIETIVRS' A
#
# COMPACT_ATOMS: atom_id res chain seq x y z
N MET A 1 7.01 -23.09 1.87
CA MET A 1 6.34 -21.91 2.47
C MET A 1 5.85 -21.06 1.30
N GLY A 2 4.54 -20.80 1.17
CA GLY A 2 4.01 -20.06 0.02
C GLY A 2 4.55 -18.63 -0.01
N GLN A 3 5.28 -18.28 -1.05
CA GLN A 3 5.77 -16.92 -1.29
C GLN A 3 4.57 -16.04 -1.63
N ILE A 4 4.38 -14.97 -0.87
CA ILE A 4 3.29 -14.01 -1.12
C ILE A 4 3.83 -12.99 -2.14
N ALA A 5 3.58 -13.23 -3.43
CA ALA A 5 4.12 -12.43 -4.53
C ALA A 5 3.86 -10.91 -4.37
N ILE A 6 2.72 -10.53 -3.80
CA ILE A 6 2.39 -9.12 -3.56
C ILE A 6 3.29 -8.47 -2.49
N LEU A 7 3.83 -9.23 -1.53
CA LEU A 7 4.80 -8.68 -0.57
C LEU A 7 6.17 -8.46 -1.23
N GLU A 8 6.57 -9.34 -2.14
CA GLU A 8 7.84 -9.21 -2.87
C GLU A 8 7.82 -8.05 -3.85
N ALA A 9 6.67 -7.78 -4.48
CA ALA A 9 6.49 -6.59 -5.31
C ALA A 9 6.84 -5.28 -4.55
N PHE A 10 6.79 -5.30 -3.22
CA PHE A 10 7.10 -4.15 -2.36
C PHE A 10 8.34 -4.32 -1.48
N SER A 11 9.12 -5.41 -1.60
CA SER A 11 10.25 -5.69 -0.69
C SER A 11 11.37 -4.67 -0.80
N ASP A 12 11.59 -4.15 -2.01
CA ASP A 12 12.74 -3.29 -2.32
C ASP A 12 12.42 -1.81 -2.14
N LEU A 13 11.19 -1.46 -1.74
CA LEU A 13 10.82 -0.08 -1.49
C LEU A 13 11.44 0.42 -0.17
N PRO A 14 12.19 1.53 -0.20
CA PRO A 14 12.74 2.11 1.01
C PRO A 14 11.63 2.60 1.95
N ASP A 15 11.68 2.20 3.22
CA ASP A 15 10.75 2.68 4.26
C ASP A 15 11.19 4.06 4.75
N ALA A 16 10.67 5.12 4.13
CA ALA A 16 10.97 6.51 4.48
C ALA A 16 10.28 6.99 5.78
N ARG A 17 9.50 6.13 6.46
CA ARG A 17 8.82 6.51 7.70
C ARG A 17 9.83 6.71 8.82
N ARG A 18 9.59 7.73 9.67
CA ARG A 18 10.34 7.91 10.91
C ARG A 18 10.12 6.70 11.83
N GLY A 19 11.02 6.45 12.79
CA GLY A 19 10.98 5.27 13.66
C GLY A 19 9.62 5.04 14.36
N GLN A 20 8.87 6.11 14.60
CA GLN A 20 7.48 6.06 15.06
C GLN A 20 6.55 5.62 13.91
N GLY A 21 5.90 4.47 14.07
CA GLY A 21 4.94 3.93 13.09
C GLY A 21 5.40 2.66 12.36
N ARG A 22 6.57 2.09 12.70
CA ARG A 22 7.12 0.87 12.08
C ARG A 22 6.67 -0.45 12.73
N ARG A 23 5.49 -0.47 13.40
CA ARG A 23 4.92 -1.70 13.99
C ARG A 23 4.68 -2.80 12.94
N HIS A 24 4.42 -2.40 11.70
CA HIS A 24 4.25 -3.28 10.55
C HIS A 24 5.18 -2.84 9.42
N SER A 25 5.70 -3.80 8.66
CA SER A 25 6.57 -3.52 7.52
C SER A 25 5.83 -2.70 6.46
N MET A 26 6.54 -1.82 5.75
CA MET A 26 5.95 -1.00 4.69
C MET A 26 5.33 -1.88 3.59
N ALA A 27 6.04 -2.94 3.19
CA ALA A 27 5.57 -3.92 2.21
C ALA A 27 4.23 -4.57 2.62
N LEU A 28 4.06 -4.92 3.90
CA LEU A 28 2.79 -5.49 4.39
C LEU A 28 1.65 -4.47 4.32
N CYS A 29 1.89 -3.22 4.73
CA CYS A 29 0.90 -2.17 4.65
C CYS A 29 0.45 -1.92 3.20
N LEU A 30 1.40 -1.85 2.27
CA LEU A 30 1.11 -1.67 0.84
C LEU A 30 0.33 -2.86 0.26
N ALA A 31 0.73 -4.09 0.57
CA ALA A 31 0.02 -5.27 0.10
C ALA A 31 -1.44 -5.31 0.56
N ILE A 32 -1.71 -5.02 1.84
CA ILE A 32 -3.09 -4.96 2.36
C ILE A 32 -3.88 -3.86 1.67
N PHE A 33 -3.29 -2.69 1.48
CA PHE A 33 -3.94 -1.56 0.81
C PHE A 33 -4.28 -1.90 -0.65
N THR A 34 -3.32 -2.43 -1.41
CA THR A 34 -3.53 -2.87 -2.79
C THR A 34 -4.62 -3.93 -2.88
N LEU A 35 -4.63 -4.91 -1.98
CA LEU A 35 -5.68 -5.94 -1.94
C LEU A 35 -7.05 -5.35 -1.59
N ALA A 36 -7.12 -4.39 -0.67
CA ALA A 36 -8.38 -3.74 -0.31
C ALA A 36 -8.96 -2.91 -1.47
N VAL A 37 -8.11 -2.21 -2.22
CA VAL A 37 -8.49 -1.51 -3.45
C VAL A 37 -8.95 -2.50 -4.52
N ALA A 38 -8.18 -3.56 -4.77
CA ALA A 38 -8.51 -4.60 -5.76
C ALA A 38 -9.81 -5.36 -5.42
N ALA A 39 -10.11 -5.53 -4.13
CA ALA A 39 -11.36 -6.12 -3.65
C ALA A 39 -12.56 -5.16 -3.73
N GLY A 40 -12.38 -3.93 -4.21
CA GLY A 40 -13.45 -2.96 -4.42
C GLY A 40 -13.91 -2.23 -3.16
N ASN A 41 -13.05 -2.10 -2.15
CA ASN A 41 -13.42 -1.37 -0.94
C ASN A 41 -13.58 0.14 -1.24
N LYS A 42 -14.84 0.61 -1.22
CA LYS A 42 -15.26 1.96 -1.60
C LYS A 42 -14.49 3.07 -0.88
N GLY A 43 -14.15 2.87 0.40
CA GLY A 43 -13.40 3.87 1.17
C GLY A 43 -11.98 4.06 0.65
N PHE A 44 -11.31 2.99 0.26
CA PHE A 44 -9.96 3.05 -0.29
C PHE A 44 -9.94 3.51 -1.75
N LEU A 45 -10.97 3.16 -2.54
CA LEU A 45 -11.13 3.68 -3.90
C LEU A 45 -11.30 5.21 -3.90
N ALA A 46 -12.14 5.76 -3.01
CA ALA A 46 -12.32 7.21 -2.90
C ALA A 46 -11.01 7.95 -2.55
N ILE A 47 -10.15 7.35 -1.72
CA ILE A 47 -8.82 7.89 -1.42
C ILE A 47 -7.90 7.81 -2.64
N ALA A 48 -7.93 6.70 -3.38
CA ALA A 48 -7.15 6.53 -4.59
C ALA A 48 -7.51 7.56 -5.67
N ASP A 49 -8.82 7.79 -5.88
CA ASP A 49 -9.34 8.80 -6.82
C ASP A 49 -8.91 10.22 -6.42
N TRP A 50 -8.91 10.53 -5.12
CA TRP A 50 -8.43 11.81 -4.61
C TRP A 50 -6.92 12.01 -4.87
N ILE A 51 -6.10 10.97 -4.63
CA ILE A 51 -4.66 11.02 -4.92
C ILE A 51 -4.42 11.24 -6.41
N GLU A 52 -5.16 10.55 -7.28
CA GLU A 52 -5.05 10.71 -8.74
C GLU A 52 -5.33 12.16 -9.16
N THR A 53 -6.31 12.80 -8.53
CA THR A 53 -6.65 14.21 -8.78
C THR A 53 -5.46 15.15 -8.47
N ILE A 54 -4.73 14.89 -7.38
CA ILE A 54 -3.56 15.70 -6.98
C ILE A 54 -2.36 15.43 -7.89
N VAL A 55 -2.16 14.19 -8.32
CA VAL A 55 -1.01 13.81 -9.17
C VAL A 55 -1.17 14.34 -10.61
N ARG A 56 -2.41 14.50 -11.09
CA ARG A 56 -2.70 14.98 -12.44
C ARG A 56 -2.82 16.50 -12.59
N SER A 57 -2.82 17.25 -11.48
CA SER A 57 -2.89 18.73 -11.44
C SER A 57 -1.51 19.36 -11.46
#